data_AF-A0A2M8EZL4-F1
#
_entry.id   AF-A0A2M8EZL4-F1
#
_cell.length_a   1.000
_cell.length_b   1.000
_cell.length_c   1.000
_cell.angle_alpha   90.00
_cell.angle_beta   90.00
_cell.angle_gamma   90.00
#
_symmetry.space_group_name_H-M   'P 1'
#
loop_
_entity.id
_entity.type
_entity.pdbx_description
1 polymer ?
#
loop_
_entity_poly.entity_id
_entity_poly.type
_entity_poly.pdbx_seq_one_letter_code
_entity_poly.pdbx_strand_id
1 'polypeptide(L)'
;MRPKITGYPALELHEEQILIVVKTYPRPSFKYRELVCTAGITLNGKWIRLYPISYRYLDYNKWYKKYQWINVKIEKNSNDFRIDSYRPTETSIQAIGEPITTNKQWIDRKNLILPTVQSNSLEEIEEKYNKNSISLGIFKPKEIIDFIIEQESSEWSKKQQQELSQLRLFEAQPKSLEKIPFKFSYKFICNDKRCVKPHKLSIIDWEINALYLNMKEKYGYDMDVVLQKVKEKWLTEM
;
A
#
# COMPACT_ATOMS: atom_id res chain seq x y z
N MET A 1 29.20 4.12 -9.84
CA MET A 1 28.84 4.56 -8.47
C MET A 1 27.35 4.83 -8.42
N ARG A 2 26.59 4.23 -7.50
CA ARG A 2 25.21 4.66 -7.25
C ARG A 2 25.28 6.09 -6.67
N PRO A 3 24.52 7.07 -7.19
CA PRO A 3 24.60 8.45 -6.71
C PRO A 3 24.36 8.47 -5.19
N LYS A 4 25.11 9.32 -4.46
CA LYS A 4 24.81 9.60 -3.05
C LYS A 4 23.40 10.19 -2.99
N ILE A 5 22.47 9.44 -2.42
CA ILE A 5 21.07 9.80 -2.41
C ILE A 5 20.82 10.66 -1.18
N THR A 6 20.67 11.97 -1.38
CA THR A 6 20.51 12.90 -0.28
C THR A 6 19.13 12.75 0.37
N GLY A 7 19.15 12.61 1.69
CA GLY A 7 17.96 12.63 2.54
C GLY A 7 17.19 11.32 2.66
N TYR A 8 17.55 10.23 1.97
CA TYR A 8 16.97 8.90 2.26
C TYR A 8 17.63 8.25 3.47
N PRO A 9 16.96 7.31 4.17
CA PRO A 9 17.52 6.63 5.34
C PRO A 9 18.84 5.91 5.07
N ALA A 10 19.60 5.65 6.14
CA ALA A 10 20.91 5.02 6.04
C ALA A 10 20.82 3.64 5.34
N LEU A 11 21.89 3.26 4.65
CA LEU A 11 21.90 1.99 3.91
C LEU A 11 22.04 0.78 4.85
N GLU A 12 22.77 0.96 5.94
CA GLU A 12 23.01 -0.03 6.98
C GLU A 12 21.81 -0.16 7.92
N LEU A 13 21.81 -1.20 8.75
CA LEU A 13 20.75 -1.44 9.72
C LEU A 13 20.71 -0.31 10.76
N HIS A 14 19.56 0.36 10.86
CA HIS A 14 19.31 1.43 11.83
C HIS A 14 17.83 1.46 12.22
N GLU A 15 17.51 2.15 13.32
CA GLU A 15 16.13 2.43 13.71
C GLU A 15 15.58 3.63 12.95
N GLU A 16 14.34 3.54 12.50
CA GLU A 16 13.64 4.59 11.77
C GLU A 16 12.18 4.68 12.24
N GLN A 17 11.68 5.92 12.36
CA GLN A 17 10.27 6.17 12.67
C GLN A 17 9.49 6.49 11.40
N ILE A 18 8.41 5.74 11.18
CA ILE A 18 7.70 5.72 9.91
C ILE A 18 6.20 5.84 10.15
N LEU A 19 5.57 6.85 9.54
CA LEU A 19 4.13 6.94 9.45
C LEU A 19 3.65 6.03 8.32
N ILE A 20 2.95 4.96 8.66
CA ILE A 20 2.42 4.03 7.65
C ILE A 20 1.25 4.70 6.93
N VAL A 21 1.32 4.82 5.60
CA VAL A 21 0.25 5.47 4.80
C VAL A 21 -0.30 4.58 3.69
N VAL A 22 0.36 3.47 3.36
CA VAL A 22 -0.12 2.49 2.38
C VAL A 22 0.03 1.08 2.94
N LYS A 23 -1.01 0.27 2.79
CA LYS A 23 -0.98 -1.18 3.00
C LYS A 23 -1.80 -1.84 1.90
N THR A 24 -1.19 -2.77 1.17
CA THR A 24 -1.91 -3.50 0.12
C THR A 24 -2.69 -4.67 0.68
N TYR A 25 -3.68 -5.14 -0.07
CA TYR A 25 -4.29 -6.45 0.22
C TYR A 25 -3.20 -7.55 0.18
N PRO A 26 -3.25 -8.56 1.08
CA PRO A 26 -2.26 -9.63 1.09
C PRO A 26 -2.23 -10.37 -0.24
N ARG A 27 -1.02 -10.74 -0.67
CA ARG A 27 -0.81 -11.59 -1.86
C ARG A 27 -0.05 -12.85 -1.51
N PRO A 28 -0.42 -14.02 -2.08
CA PRO A 28 0.33 -15.25 -1.90
C PRO A 28 1.81 -15.09 -2.26
N SER A 29 2.67 -15.77 -1.49
CA SER A 29 4.10 -15.77 -1.68
C SER A 29 4.70 -17.10 -1.26
N PHE A 30 5.41 -17.75 -2.18
CA PHE A 30 6.14 -18.97 -1.85
C PHE A 30 7.15 -18.80 -0.70
N LYS A 31 7.82 -17.65 -0.60
CA LYS A 31 8.85 -17.41 0.42
C LYS A 31 8.25 -16.94 1.74
N TYR A 32 7.26 -16.05 1.71
CA TYR A 32 6.78 -15.36 2.91
C TYR A 32 5.36 -15.78 3.35
N ARG A 33 4.78 -16.82 2.71
CA ARG A 33 3.36 -17.20 2.74
C ARG A 33 2.47 -16.15 2.11
N GLU A 34 2.49 -14.96 2.68
CA GLU A 34 1.73 -13.81 2.23
C GLU A 34 2.58 -12.55 2.33
N LEU A 35 2.40 -11.66 1.36
CA LEU A 35 3.07 -10.37 1.32
C LEU A 35 2.06 -9.24 1.34
N VAL A 36 2.31 -8.29 2.23
CA VAL A 36 1.65 -6.99 2.25
C VAL A 36 2.69 -5.96 1.91
N CYS A 37 2.53 -5.29 0.78
CA CYS A 37 3.38 -4.14 0.48
C CYS A 37 2.95 -3.00 1.38
N THR A 38 3.91 -2.46 2.12
CA THR A 38 3.71 -1.34 3.02
C THR A 38 4.56 -0.17 2.56
N ALA A 39 3.99 1.02 2.55
CA ALA A 39 4.76 2.25 2.37
C ALA A 39 4.40 3.27 3.45
N GLY A 40 5.38 4.11 3.75
CA GLY A 40 5.30 5.08 4.83
C GLY A 40 6.13 6.32 4.54
N ILE A 41 6.01 7.28 5.45
CA ILE A 41 6.72 8.56 5.43
C ILE A 41 7.60 8.63 6.68
N THR A 42 8.90 8.87 6.50
CA THR A 42 9.82 9.07 7.64
C THR A 42 9.57 10.41 8.33
N LEU A 43 10.15 10.62 9.52
CA LEU A 43 10.10 11.93 10.21
C LEU A 43 10.62 13.09 9.33
N ASN A 44 11.58 12.79 8.45
CA ASN A 44 12.15 13.76 7.51
C ASN A 44 11.31 13.93 6.21
N GLY A 45 10.09 13.38 6.17
CA GLY A 45 9.16 13.54 5.05
C GLY A 45 9.51 12.70 3.82
N LYS A 46 10.30 11.63 3.96
CA LYS A 46 10.66 10.76 2.83
C LYS A 46 9.73 9.57 2.72
N TRP A 47 9.27 9.34 1.50
CA TRP A 47 8.52 8.14 1.14
C TRP A 47 9.45 6.94 1.09
N ILE A 48 9.12 5.91 1.84
CA ILE A 48 9.83 4.64 1.85
C ILE A 48 8.86 3.48 1.74
N ARG A 49 9.30 2.44 1.05
CA ARG A 49 8.64 1.15 0.92
C ARG A 49 9.31 0.18 1.88
N LEU A 50 8.52 -0.45 2.73
CA LEU A 50 8.94 -1.57 3.54
C LEU A 50 8.59 -2.86 2.81
N TYR A 51 9.62 -3.61 2.40
CA TYR A 51 9.43 -4.84 1.66
C TYR A 51 10.57 -5.83 1.90
N PRO A 52 10.26 -7.13 2.11
CA PRO A 52 8.92 -7.71 2.26
C PRO A 52 8.34 -7.52 3.67
N ILE A 53 7.01 -7.58 3.80
CA ILE A 53 6.33 -7.69 5.10
C ILE A 53 5.29 -8.82 5.05
N SER A 54 5.43 -9.78 5.96
CA SER A 54 4.50 -10.89 6.22
C SER A 54 3.41 -10.49 7.23
N TYR A 55 2.74 -9.37 7.00
CA TYR A 55 1.95 -8.64 8.02
C TYR A 55 0.96 -9.52 8.80
N ARG A 56 0.24 -10.42 8.11
CA ARG A 56 -0.74 -11.31 8.75
C ARG A 56 -0.11 -12.36 9.67
N TYR A 57 1.19 -12.62 9.57
CA TYR A 57 1.94 -13.59 10.37
C TYR A 57 2.84 -12.94 11.42
N LEU A 58 2.85 -11.61 11.53
CA LEU A 58 3.47 -10.92 12.65
C LEU A 58 2.75 -11.27 13.96
N ASP A 59 3.51 -11.27 15.06
CA ASP A 59 2.93 -11.31 16.41
C ASP A 59 1.90 -10.20 16.60
N TYR A 60 0.84 -10.48 17.34
CA TYR A 60 -0.28 -9.55 17.53
C TYR A 60 0.18 -8.17 18.07
N ASN A 61 1.16 -8.15 18.98
CA ASN A 61 1.70 -6.91 19.55
C ASN A 61 2.55 -6.07 18.56
N LYS A 62 2.81 -6.57 17.35
CA LYS A 62 3.56 -5.88 16.29
C LYS A 62 2.64 -5.40 15.17
N TRP A 63 1.33 -5.63 15.29
CA TRP A 63 0.37 -5.15 14.31
C TRP A 63 0.24 -3.64 14.38
N TYR A 64 0.11 -3.02 13.22
CA TYR A 64 -0.03 -1.58 13.05
C TYR A 64 -1.10 -1.26 12.01
N LYS A 65 -1.79 -0.14 12.23
CA LYS A 65 -2.84 0.36 11.36
C LYS A 65 -2.28 1.37 10.36
N LYS A 66 -3.06 1.66 9.32
CA LYS A 66 -2.77 2.77 8.41
C LYS A 66 -2.91 4.08 9.18
N TYR A 67 -2.09 5.06 8.85
CA TYR A 67 -1.91 6.33 9.55
C TYR A 67 -1.44 6.20 11.00
N GLN A 68 -0.70 5.14 11.33
CA GLN A 68 -0.05 4.98 12.64
C GLN A 68 1.46 5.07 12.48
N TRP A 69 2.12 5.71 13.45
CA TRP A 69 3.57 5.71 13.53
C TRP A 69 4.06 4.34 14.00
N ILE A 70 5.19 3.90 13.45
CA ILE A 70 5.92 2.74 13.94
C ILE A 70 7.38 3.10 14.18
N ASN A 71 8.01 2.46 15.16
CA ASN A 71 9.47 2.32 15.21
C ASN A 71 9.84 0.96 14.61
N VAL A 72 10.88 0.90 13.79
CA VAL A 72 11.34 -0.34 13.18
C VAL A 72 12.80 -0.23 12.76
N LYS A 73 13.55 -1.33 12.92
CA LYS A 73 14.89 -1.45 12.33
C LYS A 73 14.79 -1.75 10.85
N ILE A 74 15.42 -0.94 10.02
CA ILE A 74 15.44 -1.08 8.56
C ILE A 74 16.86 -1.05 8.02
N GLU A 75 17.05 -1.72 6.89
CA GLU A 75 18.27 -1.66 6.08
C GLU A 75 17.91 -1.54 4.59
N LYS A 76 18.84 -1.11 3.74
CA LYS A 76 18.57 -1.04 2.30
C LYS A 76 18.31 -2.45 1.76
N ASN A 77 17.22 -2.61 1.00
CA ASN A 77 16.98 -3.88 0.32
C ASN A 77 17.98 -4.05 -0.84
N SER A 78 18.92 -4.98 -0.68
CA SER A 78 19.98 -5.26 -1.65
C SER A 78 19.46 -5.82 -2.98
N ASN A 79 18.29 -6.48 -2.95
CA ASN A 79 17.65 -7.10 -4.11
C ASN A 79 16.65 -6.17 -4.83
N ASP A 80 16.49 -4.92 -4.38
CA ASP A 80 15.62 -3.92 -4.99
C ASP A 80 16.42 -2.66 -5.32
N PHE A 81 16.51 -2.34 -6.61
CA PHE A 81 17.26 -1.18 -7.10
C PHE A 81 16.59 0.15 -6.77
N ARG A 82 15.30 0.13 -6.43
CA ARG A 82 14.55 1.32 -6.00
C ARG A 82 15.18 1.92 -4.78
N ILE A 83 15.33 3.23 -4.78
CA ILE A 83 16.06 3.93 -3.73
C ILE A 83 15.26 3.98 -2.42
N ASP A 84 13.94 4.02 -2.56
CA ASP A 84 12.96 4.05 -1.48
C ASP A 84 12.65 2.65 -0.91
N SER A 85 13.29 1.57 -1.37
CA SER A 85 12.98 0.20 -0.93
C SER A 85 13.91 -0.28 0.19
N TYR A 86 13.33 -0.51 1.37
CA TYR A 86 14.01 -0.93 2.60
C TYR A 86 13.42 -2.24 3.12
N ARG A 87 14.30 -3.08 3.69
CA ARG A 87 13.91 -4.32 4.35
C ARG A 87 13.72 -4.04 5.85
N PRO A 88 12.54 -4.29 6.42
CA PRO A 88 12.34 -4.22 7.86
C PRO A 88 12.80 -5.50 8.56
N THR A 89 13.32 -5.35 9.78
CA THR A 89 13.41 -6.45 10.74
C THR A 89 12.05 -6.58 11.43
N GLU A 90 11.22 -7.52 10.95
CA GLU A 90 9.83 -7.68 11.37
C GLU A 90 9.66 -7.83 12.89
N THR A 91 10.60 -8.49 13.57
CA THR A 91 10.58 -8.68 15.02
C THR A 91 10.82 -7.41 15.82
N SER A 92 11.35 -6.35 15.19
CA SER A 92 11.61 -5.04 15.81
C SER A 92 10.45 -4.04 15.67
N ILE A 93 9.41 -4.39 14.90
CA ILE A 93 8.29 -3.48 14.65
C ILE A 93 7.56 -3.19 15.95
N GLN A 94 7.41 -1.91 16.26
CA GLN A 94 6.66 -1.40 17.40
C GLN A 94 5.71 -0.30 16.93
N ALA A 95 4.41 -0.50 17.11
CA ALA A 95 3.42 0.54 16.88
C ALA A 95 3.52 1.62 17.97
N ILE A 96 3.49 2.89 17.56
CA ILE A 96 3.60 4.04 18.45
C ILE A 96 2.26 4.78 18.47
N GLY A 97 1.68 4.92 19.67
CA GLY A 97 0.45 5.67 19.89
C GLY A 97 -0.75 5.12 19.11
N GLU A 98 -1.81 5.92 19.03
CA GLU A 98 -2.99 5.60 18.21
C GLU A 98 -2.82 6.08 16.77
N PRO A 99 -3.56 5.50 15.80
CA PRO A 99 -3.59 6.02 14.44
C PRO A 99 -4.10 7.46 14.43
N ILE A 100 -3.49 8.28 13.59
CA ILE A 100 -3.87 9.67 13.38
C ILE A 100 -5.32 9.71 12.92
N THR A 101 -6.15 10.49 13.61
CA THR A 101 -7.59 10.50 13.36
C THR A 101 -7.97 11.20 12.04
N THR A 102 -9.20 11.00 11.60
CA THR A 102 -9.80 11.69 10.44
C THR A 102 -10.62 12.93 10.86
N ASN A 103 -10.64 13.24 12.16
CA ASN A 103 -11.39 14.37 12.72
C ASN A 103 -10.99 15.70 12.10
N LYS A 104 -11.88 16.70 12.19
CA LYS A 104 -11.67 18.05 11.64
C LYS A 104 -11.25 18.02 10.16
N GLN A 105 -11.96 17.21 9.36
CA GLN A 105 -11.70 17.07 7.92
C GLN A 105 -10.25 16.69 7.58
N TRP A 106 -9.70 15.70 8.30
CA TRP A 106 -8.39 15.12 8.03
C TRP A 106 -7.19 16.06 8.20
N ILE A 107 -7.34 17.14 8.97
CA ILE A 107 -6.32 18.18 9.08
C ILE A 107 -4.96 17.64 9.54
N ASP A 108 -4.94 16.75 10.54
CA ASP A 108 -3.69 16.21 11.08
C ASP A 108 -2.96 15.33 10.05
N ARG A 109 -3.71 14.48 9.33
CA ARG A 109 -3.16 13.66 8.23
C ARG A 109 -2.65 14.54 7.09
N LYS A 110 -3.39 15.60 6.72
CA LYS A 110 -3.00 16.55 5.67
C LYS A 110 -1.72 17.30 6.03
N ASN A 111 -1.59 17.76 7.26
CA ASN A 111 -0.40 18.49 7.74
C ASN A 111 0.88 17.65 7.67
N LEU A 112 0.77 16.32 7.79
CA LEU A 112 1.92 15.42 7.70
C LEU A 112 2.22 14.98 6.27
N ILE A 113 1.19 14.79 5.44
CA ILE A 113 1.35 14.19 4.10
C ILE A 113 1.56 15.27 3.02
N LEU A 114 0.80 16.37 3.04
CA LEU A 114 0.86 17.39 1.98
C LEU A 114 2.25 18.02 1.82
N PRO A 115 3.06 18.28 2.87
CA PRO A 115 4.43 18.76 2.70
C PRO A 115 5.35 17.80 1.95
N THR A 116 4.97 16.53 1.82
CA THR A 116 5.75 15.51 1.09
C THR A 116 5.40 15.40 -0.38
N VAL A 117 4.42 16.19 -0.86
CA VAL A 117 4.02 16.23 -2.27
C VAL A 117 5.13 16.89 -3.07
N GLN A 118 5.83 16.09 -3.88
CA GLN A 118 6.94 16.55 -4.71
C GLN A 118 6.63 16.50 -6.21
N SER A 119 5.46 16.00 -6.59
CA SER A 119 5.06 15.85 -7.99
C SER A 119 3.67 16.41 -8.22
N ASN A 120 3.44 17.00 -9.38
CA ASN A 120 2.15 17.53 -9.81
C ASN A 120 1.37 16.56 -10.70
N SER A 121 2.01 15.48 -11.15
CA SER A 121 1.47 14.55 -12.12
C SER A 121 2.05 13.15 -11.98
N LEU A 122 1.40 12.18 -12.63
CA LEU A 122 1.91 10.83 -12.78
C LEU A 122 3.17 10.82 -13.65
N GLU A 123 3.20 11.65 -14.69
CA GLU A 123 4.32 11.79 -15.62
C GLU A 123 5.61 12.22 -14.90
N GLU A 124 5.53 13.15 -13.95
CA GLU A 124 6.68 13.54 -13.11
C GLU A 124 7.14 12.40 -12.20
N ILE A 125 6.22 11.56 -11.69
CA ILE A 125 6.58 10.38 -10.89
C ILE A 125 7.29 9.35 -11.75
N GLU A 126 6.78 9.07 -12.95
CA GLU A 126 7.42 8.15 -13.91
C GLU A 126 8.81 8.63 -14.33
N GLU A 127 8.97 9.94 -14.55
CA GLU A 127 10.27 10.53 -14.86
C GLU A 127 11.27 10.37 -13.71
N LYS A 128 10.84 10.62 -12.46
CA LYS A 128 11.66 10.37 -11.26
C LYS A 128 12.02 8.90 -11.10
N TYR A 129 11.10 7.99 -11.43
CA TYR A 129 11.39 6.56 -11.43
C TYR A 129 12.46 6.21 -12.47
N ASN A 130 12.31 6.68 -13.71
CA ASN A 130 13.26 6.37 -14.78
C ASN A 130 14.65 6.96 -14.54
N LYS A 131 14.74 8.18 -13.98
CA LYS A 131 16.02 8.85 -13.74
C LYS A 131 16.71 8.38 -12.46
N ASN A 132 15.95 8.24 -11.37
CA ASN A 132 16.49 8.10 -10.03
C ASN A 132 16.02 6.84 -9.31
N SER A 133 15.21 5.99 -9.96
CA SER A 133 14.62 4.79 -9.35
C SER A 133 13.78 5.09 -8.10
N ILE A 134 13.11 6.25 -8.07
CA ILE A 134 12.12 6.63 -7.05
C ILE A 134 10.78 6.03 -7.43
N SER A 135 10.28 5.06 -6.66
CA SER A 135 9.06 4.31 -7.02
C SER A 135 7.78 4.80 -6.36
N LEU A 136 7.91 5.66 -5.35
CA LEU A 136 6.80 6.20 -4.60
C LEU A 136 6.65 7.69 -4.87
N GLY A 137 5.39 8.13 -4.93
CA GLY A 137 5.06 9.54 -5.06
C GLY A 137 3.59 9.77 -4.78
N ILE A 138 3.28 11.02 -4.45
CA ILE A 138 1.92 11.52 -4.29
C ILE A 138 1.78 12.77 -5.15
N PHE A 139 0.61 12.91 -5.76
CA PHE A 139 0.21 14.09 -6.52
C PHE A 139 -1.30 14.24 -6.42
N LYS A 140 -1.78 15.45 -6.73
CA LYS A 140 -3.22 15.71 -6.84
C LYS A 140 -3.61 15.61 -8.32
N PRO A 141 -4.51 14.68 -8.72
CA PRO A 141 -5.03 14.69 -10.09
C PRO A 141 -5.81 15.99 -10.35
N LYS A 142 -5.82 16.43 -11.61
CA LYS A 142 -6.63 17.58 -12.04
C LYS A 142 -8.12 17.25 -11.92
N GLU A 143 -8.49 16.05 -12.36
CA GLU A 143 -9.86 15.56 -12.36
C GLU A 143 -9.86 14.03 -12.31
N ILE A 144 -10.75 13.47 -11.47
CA ILE A 144 -11.06 12.04 -11.48
C ILE A 144 -12.26 11.85 -12.40
N ILE A 145 -12.06 11.13 -13.50
CA ILE A 145 -13.05 10.90 -14.55
C ILE A 145 -13.98 9.75 -14.17
N ASP A 146 -13.42 8.66 -13.63
CA ASP A 146 -14.23 7.49 -13.27
C ASP A 146 -13.57 6.65 -12.19
N PHE A 147 -14.41 5.90 -11.47
CA PHE A 147 -14.04 4.80 -10.61
C PHE A 147 -14.58 3.51 -11.23
N ILE A 148 -13.64 2.70 -11.71
CA ILE A 148 -13.91 1.52 -12.53
C ILE A 148 -13.78 0.27 -11.65
N ILE A 149 -14.81 -0.58 -11.71
CA ILE A 149 -14.82 -1.93 -11.14
C ILE A 149 -14.84 -2.91 -12.31
N GLU A 150 -13.82 -3.76 -12.41
CA GLU A 150 -13.73 -4.80 -13.44
C GLU A 150 -13.78 -6.17 -12.78
N GLN A 151 -14.50 -7.12 -13.39
CA GLN A 151 -14.49 -8.51 -12.93
C GLN A 151 -13.09 -9.11 -13.08
N GLU A 152 -12.69 -9.88 -12.08
CA GLU A 152 -11.48 -10.69 -12.07
C GLU A 152 -11.83 -12.10 -11.59
N SER A 153 -10.98 -13.08 -11.89
CA SER A 153 -11.17 -14.45 -11.42
C SER A 153 -11.34 -14.49 -9.89
N SER A 154 -12.36 -15.20 -9.43
CA SER A 154 -12.68 -15.47 -8.02
C SER A 154 -11.67 -16.40 -7.33
N GLU A 155 -10.79 -17.06 -8.08
CA GLU A 155 -9.85 -18.03 -7.56
C GLU A 155 -8.40 -17.59 -7.73
N TRP A 156 -7.58 -17.88 -6.71
CA TRP A 156 -6.13 -17.80 -6.86
C TRP A 156 -5.67 -18.78 -7.95
N SER A 157 -4.62 -18.43 -8.68
CA SER A 157 -4.02 -19.38 -9.63
C SER A 157 -3.55 -20.65 -8.91
N LYS A 158 -3.45 -21.78 -9.62
CA LYS A 158 -2.99 -23.06 -9.03
C LYS A 158 -1.68 -22.91 -8.25
N LYS A 159 -0.74 -22.13 -8.77
CA LYS A 159 0.53 -21.81 -8.10
C LYS A 159 0.30 -21.07 -6.78
N GLN A 160 -0.53 -20.03 -6.79
CA GLN A 160 -0.83 -19.24 -5.60
C GLN A 160 -1.61 -20.03 -4.54
N GLN A 161 -2.51 -20.93 -4.97
CA GLN A 161 -3.20 -21.85 -4.06
C GLN A 161 -2.20 -22.78 -3.35
N GLN A 162 -1.22 -23.33 -4.07
CA GLN A 162 -0.15 -24.14 -3.49
C GLN A 162 0.72 -23.35 -2.50
N GLU A 163 1.03 -22.09 -2.81
CA GLU A 163 1.76 -21.19 -1.90
C GLU A 163 0.99 -20.95 -0.60
N LEU A 164 -0.34 -20.80 -0.68
CA LEU A 164 -1.21 -20.62 0.49
C LEU A 164 -1.41 -21.91 1.31
N SER A 165 -1.41 -23.09 0.68
CA SER A 165 -1.63 -24.36 1.39
C SER A 165 -0.37 -24.99 1.98
N GLN A 166 0.81 -24.41 1.73
CA GLN A 166 2.09 -25.00 2.13
C GLN A 166 2.24 -25.04 3.67
N LEU A 167 2.39 -26.25 4.23
CA LEU A 167 2.78 -26.44 5.62
C LEU A 167 4.29 -26.24 5.79
N ARG A 168 4.70 -25.66 6.92
CA ARG A 168 6.10 -25.44 7.27
C ARG A 168 6.32 -25.82 8.73
N LEU A 169 7.38 -26.59 8.98
CA LEU A 169 7.59 -27.34 10.22
C LEU A 169 7.70 -26.46 11.48
N PHE A 170 8.09 -25.19 11.33
CA PHE A 170 8.33 -24.24 12.44
C PHE A 170 7.60 -22.91 12.30
N GLU A 171 6.53 -22.86 11.49
CA GLU A 171 5.75 -21.64 11.29
C GLU A 171 4.28 -21.86 11.63
N ALA A 172 3.57 -20.77 11.86
CA ALA A 172 2.12 -20.79 12.08
C ALA A 172 1.39 -21.47 10.91
N GLN A 173 0.23 -22.05 11.24
CA GLN A 173 -0.64 -22.66 10.24
C GLN A 173 -1.05 -21.64 9.17
N PRO A 174 -1.19 -22.06 7.90
CA PRO A 174 -1.62 -21.16 6.85
C PRO A 174 -2.99 -20.56 7.15
N LYS A 175 -3.12 -19.25 6.95
CA LYS A 175 -4.38 -18.54 7.13
C LYS A 175 -5.16 -18.52 5.83
N SER A 176 -6.49 -18.71 5.91
CA SER A 176 -7.35 -18.54 4.74
C SER A 176 -7.22 -17.12 4.18
N LEU A 177 -7.04 -17.01 2.87
CA LEU A 177 -6.98 -15.73 2.15
C LEU A 177 -7.94 -15.80 0.96
N GLU A 178 -9.07 -15.12 1.09
CA GLU A 178 -10.04 -14.99 0.00
C GLU A 178 -9.45 -14.15 -1.13
N LYS A 179 -9.69 -14.55 -2.38
CA LYS A 179 -9.36 -13.70 -3.52
C LYS A 179 -10.55 -12.80 -3.83
N ILE A 180 -10.27 -11.54 -4.09
CA ILE A 180 -11.29 -10.57 -4.48
C ILE A 180 -11.55 -10.73 -5.98
N PRO A 181 -12.80 -11.02 -6.42
CA PRO A 181 -13.15 -11.24 -7.82
C PRO A 181 -13.32 -9.92 -8.60
N PHE A 182 -12.69 -8.84 -8.13
CA PHE A 182 -12.82 -7.52 -8.73
C PHE A 182 -11.51 -6.76 -8.65
N LYS A 183 -11.24 -6.00 -9.70
CA LYS A 183 -10.16 -5.05 -9.78
C LYS A 183 -10.73 -3.64 -9.78
N PHE A 184 -10.29 -2.84 -8.81
CA PHE A 184 -10.67 -1.45 -8.67
C PHE A 184 -9.63 -0.54 -9.30
N SER A 185 -10.04 0.49 -10.03
CA SER A 185 -9.14 1.46 -10.64
C SER A 185 -9.74 2.86 -10.67
N TYR A 186 -8.88 3.88 -10.60
CA TYR A 186 -9.25 5.24 -10.96
C TYR A 186 -8.87 5.53 -12.41
N LYS A 187 -9.75 6.27 -13.10
CA LYS A 187 -9.43 6.96 -14.35
C LYS A 187 -9.37 8.45 -14.07
N PHE A 188 -8.28 9.11 -14.45
CA PHE A 188 -8.06 10.52 -14.10
C PHE A 188 -7.15 11.23 -15.12
N ILE A 189 -7.11 12.56 -15.05
CA ILE A 189 -6.15 13.39 -15.79
C ILE A 189 -5.27 14.18 -14.81
N CYS A 190 -4.03 14.44 -15.21
CA CYS A 190 -3.05 15.20 -14.45
C CYS A 190 -3.08 16.69 -14.80
N ASN A 191 -2.49 17.51 -13.94
CA ASN A 191 -2.21 18.92 -14.25
C ASN A 191 -0.84 19.07 -14.96
N ASP A 192 -0.66 18.35 -16.06
CA ASP A 192 0.60 18.32 -16.82
C ASP A 192 0.31 18.45 -18.32
N LYS A 193 1.11 19.23 -19.03
CA LYS A 193 0.95 19.43 -20.49
C LYS A 193 1.19 18.14 -21.29
N ARG A 194 1.95 17.19 -20.73
CA ARG A 194 2.21 15.86 -21.31
C ARG A 194 1.00 14.93 -21.18
N CYS A 195 0.06 15.23 -20.28
CA CYS A 195 -1.14 14.44 -20.04
C CYS A 195 -2.16 14.65 -21.17
N VAL A 196 -1.96 13.98 -22.30
CA VAL A 196 -2.82 14.08 -23.49
C VAL A 196 -4.02 13.12 -23.46
N LYS A 197 -3.97 12.07 -22.63
CA LYS A 197 -5.01 11.06 -22.47
C LYS A 197 -5.23 10.74 -20.99
N PRO A 198 -6.45 10.34 -20.59
CA PRO A 198 -6.70 9.86 -19.23
C PRO A 198 -5.82 8.67 -18.84
N HIS A 199 -5.27 8.73 -17.64
CA HIS A 199 -4.58 7.62 -17.00
C HIS A 199 -5.59 6.65 -16.39
N LYS A 200 -5.21 5.37 -16.29
CA LYS A 200 -5.94 4.35 -15.53
C LYS A 200 -4.98 3.68 -14.54
N LEU A 201 -5.22 3.83 -13.24
CA LEU A 201 -4.36 3.27 -12.19
C LEU A 201 -5.17 2.39 -11.24
N SER A 202 -4.65 1.20 -10.95
CA SER A 202 -5.32 0.22 -10.09
C SER A 202 -5.13 0.53 -8.61
N ILE A 203 -6.18 0.30 -7.83
CA ILE A 203 -6.20 0.43 -6.39
C ILE A 203 -5.93 -0.95 -5.81
N ILE A 204 -4.76 -1.11 -5.18
CA ILE A 204 -4.33 -2.36 -4.53
C ILE A 204 -4.41 -2.28 -3.01
N ASP A 205 -4.94 -1.18 -2.48
CA ASP A 205 -5.05 -0.90 -1.05
C ASP A 205 -5.92 -1.96 -0.34
N TRP A 206 -5.57 -2.29 0.90
CA TRP A 206 -6.34 -3.26 1.67
C TRP A 206 -7.78 -2.79 1.90
N GLU A 207 -7.99 -1.51 2.18
CA GLU A 207 -9.25 -0.98 2.70
C GLU A 207 -10.42 -1.15 1.71
N ILE A 208 -10.18 -1.00 0.41
CA ILE A 208 -11.22 -1.20 -0.61
C ILE A 208 -11.66 -2.66 -0.72
N ASN A 209 -10.71 -3.58 -0.55
CA ASN A 209 -10.96 -5.02 -0.58
C ASN A 209 -11.69 -5.47 0.70
N ALA A 210 -11.31 -4.92 1.85
CA ALA A 210 -12.04 -5.13 3.10
C ALA A 210 -13.46 -4.53 3.03
N LEU A 211 -13.62 -3.35 2.43
CA LEU A 211 -14.93 -2.74 2.21
C LEU A 211 -15.81 -3.65 1.35
N TYR A 212 -15.28 -4.20 0.26
CA TYR A 212 -15.98 -5.17 -0.57
C TYR A 212 -16.43 -6.40 0.24
N LEU A 213 -15.54 -7.02 1.03
CA LEU A 213 -15.89 -8.19 1.85
C LEU A 213 -17.00 -7.86 2.85
N ASN A 214 -16.93 -6.69 3.50
CA ASN A 214 -17.96 -6.23 4.43
C ASN A 214 -19.31 -5.99 3.73
N MET A 215 -19.31 -5.47 2.50
CA MET A 215 -20.55 -5.27 1.74
C MET A 215 -21.10 -6.60 1.22
N LYS A 216 -20.24 -7.53 0.80
CA LYS A 216 -20.61 -8.89 0.39
C LYS A 216 -21.27 -9.66 1.53
N GLU A 217 -20.76 -9.54 2.76
CA GLU A 217 -21.38 -10.18 3.93
C GLU A 217 -22.81 -9.65 4.19
N LYS A 218 -23.06 -8.36 3.98
CA LYS A 218 -24.35 -7.72 4.26
C LYS A 218 -25.37 -7.84 3.14
N TYR A 219 -24.91 -7.78 1.89
CA TYR A 219 -25.75 -7.65 0.70
C TYR A 219 -25.50 -8.75 -0.34
N GLY A 220 -24.78 -9.83 0.02
CA GLY A 220 -24.33 -10.87 -0.93
C GLY A 220 -25.42 -11.66 -1.64
N TYR A 221 -26.70 -11.37 -1.39
CA TYR A 221 -27.82 -11.85 -2.20
C TYR A 221 -27.92 -11.13 -3.57
N ASP A 222 -27.31 -9.95 -3.71
CA ASP A 222 -27.28 -9.16 -4.94
C ASP A 222 -25.92 -8.48 -5.12
N MET A 223 -25.15 -8.95 -6.12
CA MET A 223 -23.81 -8.44 -6.39
C MET A 223 -23.81 -7.01 -6.90
N ASP A 224 -24.83 -6.58 -7.64
CA ASP A 224 -24.89 -5.21 -8.16
C ASP A 224 -25.09 -4.23 -7.00
N VAL A 225 -25.91 -4.59 -6.01
CA VAL A 225 -26.08 -3.82 -4.77
C VAL A 225 -24.76 -3.76 -3.98
N VAL A 226 -24.03 -4.88 -3.87
CA VAL A 226 -22.71 -4.90 -3.21
C VAL A 226 -21.76 -3.89 -3.87
N LEU A 227 -21.62 -3.95 -5.20
CA LEU A 227 -20.70 -3.09 -5.94
C LEU A 227 -21.12 -1.61 -5.88
N GLN A 228 -22.42 -1.33 -5.95
CA GLN A 228 -22.94 0.02 -5.76
C GLN A 228 -22.59 0.56 -4.37
N LYS A 229 -22.79 -0.22 -3.31
CA LYS A 229 -22.46 0.19 -1.93
C LYS A 229 -20.97 0.40 -1.72
N VAL A 230 -20.11 -0.40 -2.35
CA VAL A 230 -18.66 -0.18 -2.38
C VAL A 230 -18.34 1.16 -3.04
N LYS A 231 -18.89 1.43 -4.22
CA LYS A 231 -18.65 2.68 -4.97
C LYS A 231 -19.12 3.91 -4.18
N GLU A 232 -20.33 3.88 -3.62
CA GLU A 232 -20.87 4.96 -2.79
C GLU A 232 -19.95 5.25 -1.61
N LYS A 233 -19.72 4.25 -0.73
CA LYS A 233 -18.92 4.43 0.49
C LYS A 233 -17.49 4.87 0.20
N TRP A 234 -16.85 4.27 -0.81
CA TRP A 234 -15.46 4.56 -1.14
C TRP A 234 -15.25 5.99 -1.65
N LEU A 235 -16.23 6.55 -2.36
CA LEU A 235 -16.12 7.90 -2.93
C LEU A 235 -16.62 9.00 -2.00
N THR A 236 -17.45 8.69 -0.99
CA THR A 236 -18.08 9.71 -0.13
C THR A 236 -17.69 9.66 1.34
N GLU A 237 -17.37 8.49 1.90
CA GLU A 237 -17.20 8.29 3.35
C GLU A 237 -15.75 8.01 3.79
N MET A 238 -14.86 7.67 2.85
CA MET A 238 -13.47 7.28 3.10
C MET A 238 -12.49 8.42 2.85
#